data_AF-W4IZD6-F1
#
_entry.id   AF-W4IZD6-F1
#
_cell.length_a   1.000
_cell.length_b   1.000
_cell.length_c   1.000
_cell.angle_alpha   90.00
_cell.angle_beta   90.00
_cell.angle_gamma   90.00
#
_symmetry.space_group_name_H-M   'P 1'
#
loop_
_entity.id
_entity.type
_entity.pdbx_description
1 polymer ?
#
loop_
_entity_poly.entity_id
_entity_poly.type
_entity_poly.pdbx_seq_one_letter_code
_entity_poly.pdbx_strand_id
1 'polypeptide(L)'
;MRNIWPLIYRNVKVNAILYIINIMDISDECISENNSLISLLLNDECLQTSCIVLVFNTFNEVHNIQENLKNDMLIKYKIEDLINHYGNRIHYLFVDCKNCKMDKGWIQLMQQISYYF
;
A
#
# COMPACT_ATOMS: atom_id res chain seq x y z
N MET A 1 9.60 -15.97 -9.32
CA MET A 1 10.06 -15.08 -10.42
C MET A 1 11.24 -14.25 -9.93
N ARG A 2 12.19 -13.86 -10.78
CA ARG A 2 13.21 -12.85 -10.39
C ARG A 2 12.52 -11.52 -10.19
N ASN A 3 12.73 -10.89 -9.04
CA ASN A 3 12.19 -9.57 -8.77
C ASN A 3 12.88 -8.52 -9.68
N ILE A 4 12.11 -7.95 -10.62
CA ILE A 4 12.60 -6.92 -11.55
C ILE A 4 12.43 -5.49 -11.00
N TRP A 5 11.69 -5.31 -9.90
CA TRP A 5 11.35 -3.99 -9.35
C TRP A 5 12.57 -3.10 -9.12
N PRO A 6 13.70 -3.58 -8.53
CA PRO A 6 14.88 -2.74 -8.33
C PRO A 6 15.46 -2.17 -9.63
N LEU A 7 15.31 -2.85 -10.76
CA LEU A 7 15.79 -2.36 -12.05
C LEU A 7 15.02 -1.14 -12.54
N ILE A 8 13.78 -0.95 -12.07
CA ILE A 8 12.90 0.15 -12.46
C ILE A 8 13.26 1.42 -11.71
N TYR A 9 13.53 1.33 -10.40
CA TYR A 9 13.73 2.50 -9.55
C TYR A 9 15.19 2.81 -9.17
N ARG A 10 16.17 1.91 -9.39
CA ARG A 10 17.57 2.12 -8.93
C ARG A 10 18.25 3.40 -9.43
N ASN A 11 17.79 3.97 -10.54
CA ASN A 11 18.41 5.13 -11.19
C ASN A 11 17.55 6.40 -11.09
N VAL A 12 16.47 6.37 -10.32
CA VAL A 12 15.57 7.51 -10.14
C VAL A 12 15.32 7.75 -8.66
N LYS A 13 15.19 9.02 -8.26
CA LYS A 13 14.74 9.35 -6.91
C LYS A 13 13.24 9.03 -6.83
N VAL A 14 12.89 8.02 -6.04
CA VAL A 14 11.49 7.67 -5.78
C VAL A 14 11.09 8.25 -4.43
N ASN A 15 10.18 9.22 -4.43
CA ASN A 15 9.69 9.83 -3.19
C ASN A 15 8.56 8.99 -2.56
N ALA A 16 7.74 8.34 -3.39
CA ALA A 16 6.64 7.50 -2.94
C ALA A 16 6.39 6.31 -3.88
N ILE A 17 5.95 5.20 -3.32
CA ILE A 17 5.46 4.02 -4.03
C ILE A 17 4.02 3.75 -3.58
N LEU A 18 3.13 3.60 -4.55
CA LEU A 18 1.76 3.16 -4.31
C LEU A 18 1.66 1.70 -4.70
N TYR A 19 1.49 0.83 -3.71
CA TYR A 19 1.32 -0.61 -3.88
C TYR A 19 -0.16 -0.98 -3.79
N ILE A 20 -0.75 -1.42 -4.90
CA ILE A 20 -2.19 -1.68 -5.00
C ILE A 20 -2.49 -3.13 -4.62
N ILE A 21 -3.40 -3.32 -3.67
CA ILE A 21 -3.87 -4.61 -3.18
C ILE A 21 -5.33 -4.76 -3.54
N ASN A 22 -5.68 -5.85 -4.22
CA ASN A 22 -7.08 -6.21 -4.48
C ASN A 22 -7.68 -6.85 -3.23
N ILE A 23 -8.67 -6.19 -2.58
CA ILE A 23 -9.29 -6.76 -1.38
C ILE A 23 -10.22 -7.95 -1.68
N MET A 24 -10.60 -8.15 -2.93
CA MET A 24 -11.43 -9.28 -3.35
C MET A 24 -10.62 -10.57 -3.51
N ASP A 25 -9.29 -10.46 -3.61
CA ASP A 25 -8.39 -11.60 -3.68
C ASP A 25 -7.81 -11.90 -2.29
N ILE A 26 -8.55 -12.70 -1.53
CA ILE A 26 -8.25 -13.03 -0.14
C ILE A 26 -7.56 -14.40 0.01
N SER A 27 -7.08 -14.98 -1.09
CA SER A 27 -6.37 -16.26 -1.06
C SER A 27 -5.08 -16.13 -0.25
N ASP A 28 -4.74 -17.18 0.52
CA ASP A 28 -3.54 -17.16 1.35
C ASP A 28 -2.26 -17.04 0.51
N GLU A 29 -2.27 -17.56 -0.71
CA GLU A 29 -1.18 -17.41 -1.68
C GLU A 29 -0.96 -15.94 -2.06
N CYS A 30 -2.02 -15.22 -2.46
CA CYS A 30 -1.91 -13.81 -2.82
C CYS A 30 -1.53 -12.93 -1.61
N ILE A 31 -2.05 -13.22 -0.43
CA ILE A 31 -1.67 -12.50 0.80
C ILE A 31 -0.19 -12.72 1.11
N SER A 32 0.30 -13.96 1.00
CA SER A 32 1.71 -14.31 1.23
C SER A 32 2.63 -13.62 0.22
N GLU A 33 2.25 -13.60 -1.06
CA GLU A 33 2.99 -12.92 -2.12
C GLU A 33 3.03 -11.41 -1.87
N ASN A 34 1.89 -10.79 -1.59
CA ASN A 34 1.80 -9.37 -1.28
C ASN A 34 2.65 -9.00 -0.06
N ASN A 35 2.58 -9.77 1.04
CA ASN A 35 3.39 -9.53 2.23
C ASN A 35 4.89 -9.65 1.93
N SER A 36 5.29 -10.60 1.07
CA SER A 36 6.67 -10.76 0.62
C SER A 36 7.14 -9.55 -0.20
N LEU A 37 6.30 -9.02 -1.08
CA LEU A 37 6.60 -7.82 -1.88
C LEU A 37 6.64 -6.55 -1.02
N ILE A 38 5.71 -6.38 -0.09
CA ILE A 38 5.70 -5.25 0.87
C ILE A 38 6.99 -5.26 1.70
N SER A 39 7.37 -6.43 2.23
CA SER A 39 8.62 -6.59 2.96
C SER A 39 9.83 -6.20 2.11
N LEU A 40 9.84 -6.60 0.84
CA LEU A 40 10.92 -6.24 -0.06
C LEU A 40 11.00 -4.73 -0.30
N LEU A 41 9.87 -4.07 -0.60
CA LEU A 41 9.83 -2.62 -0.82
C LEU A 41 10.30 -1.83 0.42
N LEU A 42 9.91 -2.28 1.61
CA LEU A 42 10.29 -1.62 2.86
C LEU A 42 11.77 -1.85 3.22
N ASN A 43 12.37 -2.97 2.82
CA ASN A 43 13.76 -3.29 3.16
C ASN A 43 14.77 -2.98 2.05
N ASP A 44 14.31 -2.55 0.86
CA ASP A 44 15.21 -2.17 -0.24
C ASP A 44 16.00 -0.90 0.09
N GLU A 45 17.33 -0.96 -0.06
CA GLU A 45 18.25 0.14 0.20
C GLU A 45 17.95 1.38 -0.66
N CYS A 46 17.52 1.18 -1.92
CA CYS A 46 17.20 2.28 -2.82
C CYS A 46 15.94 3.05 -2.39
N LEU A 47 15.11 2.45 -1.53
CA LEU A 47 13.80 2.96 -1.13
C LEU A 47 13.73 3.39 0.32
N GLN A 48 14.86 3.45 1.04
CA GLN A 48 14.88 3.79 2.47
C GLN A 48 14.30 5.17 2.78
N THR A 49 14.37 6.10 1.84
CA THR A 49 13.79 7.45 1.97
C THR A 49 12.42 7.60 1.33
N SER A 50 11.93 6.55 0.65
CA SER A 50 10.65 6.55 -0.03
C SER A 50 9.52 6.22 0.94
N CYS A 51 8.40 6.92 0.81
CA CYS A 51 7.14 6.55 1.43
C CYS A 51 6.50 5.37 0.68
N ILE A 52 6.04 4.34 1.40
CA ILE A 52 5.30 3.21 0.84
C ILE A 52 3.83 3.35 1.23
N VAL A 53 2.93 3.32 0.26
CA VAL A 53 1.49 3.44 0.48
C VAL A 53 0.81 2.15 0.04
N LEU A 54 0.12 1.49 0.95
CA LEU A 54 -0.69 0.31 0.67
C LEU A 54 -2.10 0.75 0.30
N VAL A 55 -2.45 0.57 -0.97
CA VAL A 55 -3.73 0.99 -1.55
C VAL A 55 -4.65 -0.21 -1.63
N PHE A 56 -5.54 -0.36 -0.66
CA PHE A 56 -6.56 -1.40 -0.64
C PHE A 56 -7.69 -1.05 -1.60
N ASN A 57 -7.59 -1.56 -2.83
CA ASN A 57 -8.58 -1.33 -3.87
C ASN A 57 -9.83 -2.17 -3.62
N THR A 58 -10.95 -1.50 -3.38
CA THR A 58 -12.23 -2.07 -2.99
C THR A 58 -13.09 -2.52 -4.18
N PHE A 59 -12.81 -2.03 -5.40
CA PHE A 59 -13.61 -2.23 -6.62
C PHE A 59 -15.11 -1.86 -6.51
N ASN A 60 -15.48 -1.21 -5.40
CA ASN A 60 -16.82 -0.78 -5.01
C ASN A 60 -16.67 0.44 -4.10
N GLU A 61 -17.71 1.28 -3.97
CA GLU A 61 -17.59 2.47 -3.12
C GLU A 61 -17.23 2.08 -1.67
N VAL A 62 -16.21 2.74 -1.11
CA VAL A 62 -15.55 2.35 0.16
C VAL A 62 -16.54 2.27 1.34
N HIS A 63 -17.57 3.11 1.34
CA HIS A 63 -18.61 3.12 2.37
C HIS A 63 -19.55 1.91 2.32
N ASN A 64 -19.58 1.18 1.19
CA ASN A 64 -20.37 -0.03 1.02
C ASN A 64 -19.57 -1.30 1.39
N ILE A 65 -18.28 -1.17 1.69
CA ILE A 65 -17.46 -2.29 2.17
C ILE A 65 -17.70 -2.51 3.66
N GLN A 66 -17.98 -3.75 4.03
CA GLN A 66 -18.18 -4.17 5.41
C GLN A 66 -16.94 -3.88 6.25
N GLU A 67 -17.14 -3.31 7.44
CA GLU A 67 -16.03 -2.93 8.32
C GLU A 67 -15.22 -4.15 8.80
N ASN A 68 -15.88 -5.29 9.01
CA ASN A 68 -15.19 -6.54 9.33
C ASN A 68 -14.20 -6.96 8.24
N LEU A 69 -14.55 -6.80 6.96
CA LEU A 69 -13.66 -7.13 5.86
C LEU A 69 -12.43 -6.20 5.86
N LYS A 70 -12.61 -4.90 6.15
CA LYS A 70 -11.47 -3.98 6.27
C LYS A 70 -10.55 -4.40 7.42
N ASN A 71 -11.11 -4.68 8.58
CA ASN A 71 -10.36 -5.11 9.75
C ASN A 71 -9.59 -6.42 9.47
N ASP A 72 -10.23 -7.39 8.82
CA ASP A 72 -9.59 -8.64 8.41
C ASP A 72 -8.41 -8.40 7.48
N MET A 73 -8.52 -7.45 6.54
CA MET A 73 -7.40 -7.06 5.69
C MET A 73 -6.28 -6.42 6.51
N LEU A 74 -6.58 -5.48 7.41
CA LEU A 74 -5.57 -4.82 8.24
C LEU A 74 -4.80 -5.85 9.10
N ILE A 75 -5.49 -6.86 9.63
CA ILE A 75 -4.89 -7.95 10.40
C ILE A 75 -4.01 -8.84 9.49
N LYS A 76 -4.53 -9.29 8.35
CA LYS A 76 -3.81 -10.17 7.41
C LYS A 76 -2.52 -9.55 6.86
N TYR A 77 -2.53 -8.23 6.68
CA TYR A 77 -1.37 -7.46 6.22
C TYR A 77 -0.52 -6.87 7.37
N LYS A 78 -0.87 -7.18 8.63
CA LYS A 78 -0.15 -6.72 9.83
C LYS A 78 0.14 -5.22 9.83
N ILE A 79 -0.86 -4.44 9.43
CA ILE A 79 -0.70 -3.00 9.19
C ILE A 79 -0.22 -2.27 10.44
N GLU A 80 -0.72 -2.64 11.61
CA GLU A 80 -0.29 -2.08 12.88
C GLU A 80 1.20 -2.36 13.16
N ASP A 81 1.66 -3.60 12.96
CA ASP A 81 3.07 -3.97 13.13
C ASP A 81 3.97 -3.18 12.17
N LEU A 82 3.53 -3.01 10.92
CA LEU A 82 4.27 -2.24 9.92
C LEU A 82 4.36 -0.76 10.31
N ILE A 83 3.26 -0.14 10.76
CA ILE A 83 3.27 1.26 11.22
C ILE A 83 4.16 1.40 12.47
N ASN A 84 4.08 0.46 13.40
CA ASN A 84 4.91 0.47 14.62
C ASN A 84 6.40 0.34 14.30
N HIS A 85 6.76 -0.41 13.26
CA HIS A 85 8.15 -0.65 12.88
C HIS A 85 8.73 0.46 11.97
N TYR A 86 7.97 0.91 10.97
CA TYR A 86 8.45 1.82 9.93
C TYR A 86 7.97 3.27 10.12
N GLY A 87 7.06 3.53 11.07
CA GLY A 87 6.52 4.84 11.38
C GLY A 87 5.87 5.51 10.16
N ASN A 88 6.17 6.79 9.96
CA ASN A 88 5.61 7.59 8.87
C ASN A 88 6.01 7.10 7.47
N ARG A 89 6.96 6.15 7.34
CA ARG A 89 7.36 5.66 6.02
C ARG A 89 6.31 4.76 5.38
N ILE A 90 5.33 4.27 6.15
CA ILE A 90 4.24 3.45 5.62
C ILE A 90 2.88 4.06 5.92
N HIS A 91 2.03 4.10 4.89
CA HIS A 91 0.65 4.54 4.97
C HIS A 91 -0.27 3.52 4.31
N TYR A 92 -1.57 3.59 4.60
CA TYR A 92 -2.57 2.79 3.90
C TYR A 92 -3.86 3.57 3.68
N LEU A 93 -4.62 3.18 2.67
CA LEU A 93 -5.98 3.68 2.44
C LEU A 93 -6.82 2.64 1.70
N PHE A 94 -8.13 2.70 1.93
CA PHE A 94 -9.13 1.98 1.13
C PHE A 94 -9.69 2.92 0.08
N VAL A 95 -9.70 2.49 -1.19
CA VAL A 95 -10.17 3.30 -2.32
C VAL A 95 -10.91 2.46 -3.34
N ASP A 96 -11.86 3.07 -4.02
CA ASP A 96 -12.47 2.49 -5.23
C ASP A 96 -11.74 3.00 -6.47
N CYS A 97 -10.78 2.22 -6.98
CA CYS A 97 -10.06 2.61 -8.18
C CYS A 97 -10.93 2.55 -9.45
N LYS A 98 -12.05 1.81 -9.45
CA LYS A 98 -12.90 1.63 -10.63
C LYS A 98 -13.70 2.89 -10.96
N ASN A 99 -14.24 3.54 -9.94
CA ASN A 99 -15.08 4.71 -10.12
C ASN A 99 -14.30 6.03 -10.27
N CYS A 100 -12.97 5.98 -10.15
CA CYS A 100 -12.04 7.11 -10.35
C CYS A 100 -12.44 8.43 -9.66
N LYS A 101 -13.27 8.37 -8.61
CA LYS A 101 -13.64 9.54 -7.84
C LYS A 101 -12.42 9.89 -6.98
N MET A 102 -11.85 11.08 -7.20
CA MET A 102 -10.92 11.70 -6.25
C MET A 102 -11.67 11.94 -4.95
N ASP A 103 -11.70 10.93 -4.10
CA ASP A 103 -12.32 11.01 -2.79
C ASP A 103 -11.38 11.67 -1.78
N LYS A 104 -11.90 11.87 -0.57
CA LYS A 104 -11.14 12.48 0.52
C LYS A 104 -9.88 11.68 0.88
N GLY A 105 -9.87 10.36 0.63
CA GLY A 105 -8.74 9.48 0.93
C GLY A 105 -7.54 9.79 0.04
N TRP A 106 -7.76 10.00 -1.26
CA TRP A 106 -6.70 10.44 -2.18
C TRP A 106 -6.14 11.81 -1.79
N ILE A 107 -7.00 12.76 -1.42
CA ILE A 107 -6.56 14.11 -1.02
C ILE A 107 -5.72 14.05 0.27
N GLN A 108 -6.19 13.31 1.27
CA GLN A 108 -5.45 13.12 2.53
C GLN A 108 -4.12 12.40 2.30
N LEU A 109 -4.10 11.38 1.43
CA LEU A 109 -2.87 10.69 1.06
C LEU A 109 -1.87 11.65 0.41
N MET A 110 -2.31 12.45 -0.58
CA MET A 110 -1.45 13.41 -1.25
C MET A 110 -0.86 14.42 -0.26
N GLN A 111 -1.63 14.85 0.74
CA GLN A 111 -1.13 15.69 1.83
C GLN A 111 -0.07 14.96 2.68
N GLN A 112 -0.29 13.69 3.03
CA GLN A 112 0.66 12.90 3.82
C GLN A 112 1.97 12.67 3.09
N ILE A 113 1.91 12.29 1.81
CA ILE A 113 3.11 12.00 1.02
C ILE A 113 3.82 13.27 0.56
N SER A 114 3.18 14.45 0.60
CA SER A 114 3.81 15.72 0.24
C SER A 114 5.03 16.06 1.09
N TYR A 115 5.11 15.53 2.32
CA TYR A 115 6.29 15.64 3.19
C TYR A 115 7.56 15.02 2.58
N TYR A 116 7.40 14.09 1.63
CA TYR A 116 8.51 13.39 1.00
C TYR A 116 9.01 14.06 -0.28
N PHE A 117 8.35 15.12 -0.77
CA PHE A 117 8.72 15.87 -1.98
C PHE A 117 9.49 17.14 -1.64
#